data_AF-A0A399TDI8-F1
#
_entry.id   AF-A0A399TDI8-F1
#
_cell.length_a   1.000
_cell.length_b   1.000
_cell.length_c   1.000
_cell.angle_alpha   90.00
_cell.angle_beta   90.00
_cell.angle_gamma   90.00
#
_symmetry.space_group_name_H-M   'P 1'
#
loop_
_entity.id
_entity.type
_entity.pdbx_description
1 polymer ?
#
loop_
_entity_poly.entity_id
_entity_poly.type
_entity_poly.pdbx_seq_one_letter_code
_entity_poly.pdbx_strand_id
1 'polypeptide(L)'
;MGKAWMVMVAAVLGGHGFVGLFIEGSHLLGVLNVDFFVDVLYLLSAGVLLLIGTRQAGPGMIRATLAAFGGLYTLLGVLSFLDNELGGLTPTGFTIVDDFLFFGIGLSGLALALTPSSAEPLTTGGKALN
;
A
#
# COMPACT_ATOMS: atom_id res chain seq x y z
N MET A 1 14.13 -6.94 -3.33
CA MET A 1 12.97 -7.11 -2.43
C MET A 1 11.79 -6.19 -2.78
N GLY A 2 11.99 -4.89 -3.02
CA GLY A 2 10.89 -3.94 -3.30
C GLY A 2 9.90 -4.35 -4.41
N LYS A 3 10.37 -4.85 -5.57
CA LYS A 3 9.47 -5.29 -6.65
C LYS A 3 8.56 -6.46 -6.25
N ALA A 4 9.11 -7.46 -5.53
CA ALA A 4 8.33 -8.60 -5.06
C ALA A 4 7.26 -8.14 -4.05
N TRP A 5 7.64 -7.23 -3.15
CA TRP A 5 6.68 -6.59 -2.23
C TRP A 5 5.55 -5.89 -2.99
N MET A 6 5.86 -5.11 -4.04
CA MET A 6 4.83 -4.43 -4.84
C MET A 6 3.86 -5.41 -5.48
N VAL A 7 4.35 -6.53 -6.03
CA VAL A 7 3.50 -7.54 -6.66
C VAL A 7 2.62 -8.24 -5.62
N MET A 8 3.17 -8.59 -4.45
CA MET A 8 2.40 -9.21 -3.37
C MET A 8 1.30 -8.27 -2.85
N VAL A 9 1.65 -7.01 -2.57
CA VAL A 9 0.68 -6.01 -2.10
C VAL A 9 -0.36 -5.72 -3.18
N ALA A 10 0.04 -5.64 -4.46
CA ALA A 10 -0.91 -5.48 -5.56
C ALA A 10 -1.91 -6.64 -5.64
N ALA A 11 -1.47 -7.88 -5.41
CA ALA A 11 -2.37 -9.03 -5.39
C ALA A 11 -3.37 -8.96 -4.22
N VAL A 12 -2.91 -8.56 -3.02
CA VAL A 12 -3.78 -8.40 -1.85
C VAL A 12 -4.80 -7.29 -2.07
N LEU A 13 -4.35 -6.09 -2.44
CA LEU A 13 -5.21 -4.93 -2.68
C LEU A 13 -6.15 -5.16 -3.85
N GLY A 14 -5.63 -5.69 -4.96
CA GLY A 14 -6.41 -5.96 -6.16
C GLY A 14 -7.47 -7.03 -5.91
N GLY A 15 -7.12 -8.08 -5.16
CA GLY A 15 -8.07 -9.11 -4.75
C GLY A 15 -9.17 -8.54 -3.84
N HIS A 16 -8.79 -7.80 -2.80
CA HIS A 16 -9.75 -7.18 -1.89
C HIS A 16 -10.68 -6.20 -2.62
N GLY A 17 -10.10 -5.20 -3.29
CA GLY A 17 -10.89 -4.18 -3.99
C GLY A 17 -11.77 -4.77 -5.09
N PHE A 18 -11.29 -5.80 -5.81
CA PHE A 18 -12.11 -6.46 -6.84
C PHE A 18 -13.30 -7.19 -6.23
N VAL A 19 -13.11 -7.95 -5.14
CA VAL A 19 -14.21 -8.64 -4.46
C VAL A 19 -15.15 -7.63 -3.80
N GLY A 20 -14.61 -6.55 -3.25
CA GLY A 20 -15.37 -5.49 -2.60
C GLY A 20 -16.44 -4.87 -3.49
N LEU A 21 -16.12 -4.63 -4.77
CA LEU A 21 -17.07 -4.15 -5.78
C LEU A 21 -18.36 -5.00 -5.94
N PHE A 22 -18.37 -6.25 -5.46
CA PHE A 22 -19.52 -7.15 -5.55
C PHE A 22 -20.26 -7.38 -4.21
N ILE A 23 -19.70 -6.96 -3.08
CA ILE A 23 -20.22 -7.25 -1.71
C ILE A 23 -20.81 -5.99 -1.03
N GLU A 24 -20.72 -4.84 -1.69
CA GLU A 24 -21.13 -3.50 -1.26
C GLU A 24 -22.30 -3.44 -0.24
N GLY A 25 -22.11 -2.64 0.83
CA GLY A 25 -23.12 -2.43 1.88
C GLY A 25 -23.01 -3.36 3.09
N SER A 26 -21.95 -4.17 3.17
CA SER A 26 -21.60 -4.99 4.33
C SER A 26 -20.09 -5.18 4.42
N HIS A 27 -19.57 -5.73 5.53
CA HIS A 27 -18.14 -6.03 5.65
C HIS A 27 -17.78 -7.36 4.98
N LEU A 28 -16.64 -7.42 4.28
CA LEU A 28 -16.10 -8.66 3.71
C LEU A 28 -15.70 -9.60 4.84
N LEU A 29 -16.28 -10.82 4.82
CA LEU A 29 -16.15 -11.81 5.90
C LEU A 29 -16.60 -11.30 7.28
N GLY A 30 -17.34 -10.19 7.35
CA GLY A 30 -17.74 -9.54 8.60
C GLY A 30 -16.63 -8.75 9.29
N VAL A 31 -15.49 -8.53 8.63
CA VAL A 31 -14.31 -7.95 9.28
C VAL A 31 -13.62 -6.86 8.46
N LEU A 32 -13.59 -6.92 7.12
CA LEU A 32 -12.92 -5.88 6.32
C LEU A 32 -13.93 -4.91 5.73
N ASN A 33 -13.58 -3.63 5.68
CA ASN A 33 -14.38 -2.60 5.04
C ASN A 33 -14.58 -2.88 3.54
N VAL A 34 -15.79 -2.63 3.05
CA VAL A 34 -16.18 -2.74 1.64
C VAL A 34 -17.00 -1.51 1.26
N ASP A 35 -16.31 -0.39 1.18
CA ASP A 35 -16.87 0.84 0.65
C ASP A 35 -16.22 1.18 -0.69
N PHE A 36 -17.04 1.63 -1.63
CA PHE A 36 -16.65 1.91 -3.01
C PHE A 36 -15.39 2.79 -3.12
N PHE A 37 -15.27 3.81 -2.26
CA PHE A 37 -14.10 4.69 -2.26
C PHE A 37 -12.79 3.91 -2.02
N VAL A 38 -12.79 3.01 -1.03
CA VAL A 38 -11.63 2.24 -0.62
C VAL A 38 -11.31 1.17 -1.67
N ASP A 39 -12.33 0.53 -2.23
CA ASP A 39 -12.16 -0.47 -3.28
C ASP A 39 -11.53 0.13 -4.53
N VAL A 40 -11.99 1.31 -4.96
CA VAL A 40 -11.38 2.05 -6.07
C VAL A 40 -9.93 2.41 -5.74
N LEU A 41 -9.66 2.89 -4.53
CA LEU A 41 -8.30 3.24 -4.10
C LEU A 41 -7.37 2.01 -4.11
N TYR A 42 -7.88 0.85 -3.70
CA TYR A 42 -7.15 -0.42 -3.71
C TYR A 42 -6.87 -0.89 -5.13
N LEU A 43 -7.85 -0.83 -6.02
CA LEU A 43 -7.69 -1.23 -7.41
C LEU A 43 -6.70 -0.33 -8.16
N LEU A 44 -6.78 0.99 -7.95
CA LEU A 44 -5.82 1.94 -8.52
C LEU A 44 -4.40 1.69 -7.98
N SER A 45 -4.27 1.50 -6.67
CA SER A 45 -2.99 1.19 -6.04
C SER A 45 -2.41 -0.12 -6.54
N ALA A 46 -3.23 -1.17 -6.64
CA ALA A 46 -2.84 -2.45 -7.19
C ALA A 46 -2.37 -2.33 -8.65
N GLY A 47 -3.08 -1.57 -9.48
CA GLY A 47 -2.69 -1.32 -10.86
C GLY A 47 -1.30 -0.70 -10.97
N VAL A 48 -1.03 0.36 -10.20
CA VAL A 48 0.28 1.03 -10.21
C VAL A 48 1.38 0.12 -9.65
N LEU A 49 1.13 -0.52 -8.51
CA LEU A 49 2.11 -1.42 -7.87
C LEU A 49 2.43 -2.63 -8.75
N LEU A 50 1.44 -3.22 -9.40
CA LEU A 50 1.66 -4.34 -10.32
C LEU A 50 2.43 -3.89 -11.57
N LEU A 51 2.12 -2.71 -12.11
CA LEU A 51 2.80 -2.14 -13.27
C LEU A 51 4.31 -1.93 -12.99
N ILE A 52 4.63 -1.28 -11.88
CA ILE A 52 6.03 -1.01 -11.48
C ILE A 52 6.73 -2.29 -11.01
N GLY A 53 6.01 -3.16 -10.30
CA GLY A 53 6.50 -4.43 -9.77
C GLY A 53 6.87 -5.45 -10.85
N THR A 54 6.21 -5.41 -12.01
CA THR A 54 6.46 -6.35 -13.12
C THR A 54 7.38 -5.80 -14.21
N ARG A 55 7.37 -4.49 -14.47
CA ARG A 55 8.20 -3.89 -15.53
C ARG A 55 9.64 -3.62 -15.13
N GLN A 56 10.49 -3.32 -16.12
CA GLN A 56 11.83 -2.77 -15.86
C GLN A 56 11.69 -1.33 -15.38
N ALA A 57 11.76 -1.14 -14.06
CA ALA A 57 11.75 0.17 -13.41
C ALA A 57 13.12 0.45 -12.80
N GLY A 58 13.59 1.69 -12.96
CA GLY A 58 14.85 2.12 -12.34
C GLY A 58 14.77 2.14 -10.80
N PRO A 59 15.90 2.07 -10.08
CA PRO A 59 15.92 2.07 -8.61
C PRO A 59 15.19 3.25 -7.97
N GLY A 60 15.33 4.44 -8.55
CA GLY A 60 14.65 5.65 -8.08
C GLY A 60 13.13 5.57 -8.21
N MET A 61 12.62 5.00 -9.31
CA MET A 61 11.18 4.80 -9.52
C MET A 61 10.62 3.78 -8.52
N ILE A 62 11.34 2.68 -8.30
CA ILE A 62 10.95 1.67 -7.30
C ILE A 62 10.84 2.30 -5.91
N ARG A 63 11.87 3.04 -5.48
CA ARG A 63 11.88 3.72 -4.17
C ARG A 63 10.78 4.78 -4.05
N ALA A 64 10.56 5.58 -5.10
CA ALA A 64 9.51 6.58 -5.12
C ALA A 64 8.12 5.94 -4.99
N THR A 65 7.86 4.84 -5.70
CA THR A 65 6.61 4.09 -5.59
C THR A 65 6.44 3.49 -4.19
N LEU A 66 7.48 2.89 -3.61
CA LEU A 66 7.44 2.37 -2.24
C LEU A 66 7.13 3.48 -1.21
N ALA A 67 7.79 4.63 -1.35
CA ALA A 67 7.57 5.77 -0.46
C ALA A 67 6.17 6.37 -0.62
N ALA A 68 5.67 6.49 -1.86
CA ALA A 68 4.35 7.04 -2.15
C ALA A 68 3.23 6.16 -1.58
N PHE A 69 3.23 4.86 -1.89
CA PHE A 69 2.20 3.95 -1.39
C PHE A 69 2.39 3.62 0.10
N GLY A 70 3.63 3.50 0.56
CA GLY A 70 3.92 3.36 2.00
C GLY A 70 3.39 4.57 2.79
N GLY A 71 3.63 5.78 2.30
CA GLY A 71 3.10 7.01 2.88
C GLY A 71 1.58 7.08 2.83
N LEU A 72 0.97 6.78 1.67
CA LEU A 72 -0.48 6.79 1.48
C LEU A 72 -1.19 5.84 2.46
N TYR A 73 -0.75 4.59 2.56
CA TYR A 73 -1.39 3.60 3.44
C TYR A 73 -1.12 3.87 4.92
N THR A 74 0.05 4.43 5.26
CA THR A 74 0.29 4.91 6.63
C THR A 74 -0.65 6.07 6.98
N LEU A 75 -0.85 7.01 6.05
CA LEU A 75 -1.78 8.12 6.23
C LEU A 75 -3.21 7.63 6.39
N LEU A 76 -3.68 6.69 5.57
CA LEU A 76 -5.01 6.07 5.74
C LEU A 76 -5.16 5.42 7.10
N GLY A 77 -4.16 4.68 7.56
CA GLY A 77 -4.15 4.11 8.90
C GLY A 77 -4.31 5.20 9.97
N VAL A 78 -3.54 6.29 9.89
CA VAL A 78 -3.66 7.41 10.84
C VAL A 78 -5.05 8.06 10.78
N LEU A 79 -5.58 8.30 9.58
CA LEU A 79 -6.90 8.92 9.40
C LEU A 79 -8.03 8.03 9.93
N SER A 80 -7.94 6.71 9.74
CA SER A 80 -8.88 5.73 10.28
C SER A 80 -9.01 5.81 11.80
N PHE A 81 -7.90 6.05 12.51
CA PHE A 81 -7.92 6.27 13.97
C PHE A 81 -8.57 7.59 14.39
N LEU A 82 -8.55 8.62 13.53
CA LEU A 82 -9.15 9.92 13.82
C LEU A 82 -10.64 9.94 13.50
N ASP A 83 -11.03 9.29 12.41
CA ASP A 83 -12.39 9.17 11.92
C ASP A 83 -12.51 7.91 11.07
N ASN A 84 -13.19 6.89 11.61
CA ASN A 84 -13.34 5.61 10.96
C ASN A 84 -14.28 5.66 9.74
N GLU A 85 -15.09 6.71 9.61
CA GLU A 85 -15.97 6.93 8.44
C GLU A 85 -15.35 7.89 7.41
N LEU A 86 -14.16 8.46 7.69
CA LEU A 86 -13.46 9.44 6.86
C LEU A 86 -14.38 10.55 6.32
N GLY A 87 -15.19 11.15 7.19
CA GLY A 87 -16.16 12.17 6.80
C GLY A 87 -17.29 11.65 5.91
N GLY A 88 -17.63 10.37 6.03
CA GLY A 88 -18.67 9.68 5.26
C GLY A 88 -18.19 9.04 3.95
N LEU A 89 -16.89 9.05 3.67
CA LEU A 89 -16.30 8.35 2.51
C LEU A 89 -16.30 6.83 2.69
N THR A 90 -16.36 6.37 3.94
CA THR A 90 -16.49 4.95 4.31
C THR A 90 -17.73 4.74 5.18
N PRO A 91 -18.95 4.68 4.59
CA PRO A 91 -20.19 4.57 5.35
C PRO A 91 -20.30 3.35 6.26
N THR A 92 -19.58 2.27 5.95
CA THR A 92 -19.55 1.08 6.82
C THR A 92 -18.49 1.18 7.91
N GLY A 93 -17.59 2.16 7.82
CA GLY A 93 -16.52 2.41 8.78
C GLY A 93 -15.35 1.45 8.63
N PHE A 94 -14.14 1.93 8.90
CA PHE A 94 -12.97 1.08 9.00
C PHE A 94 -12.98 0.23 10.28
N THR A 95 -12.36 -0.93 10.17
CA THR A 95 -12.13 -1.84 11.28
C THR A 95 -10.66 -1.90 11.68
N ILE A 96 -10.40 -2.52 12.83
CA ILE A 96 -9.03 -2.80 13.29
C ILE A 96 -8.22 -3.66 12.30
N VAL A 97 -8.88 -4.47 11.46
CA VAL A 97 -8.19 -5.29 10.46
C VAL A 97 -7.81 -4.44 9.25
N ASP A 98 -8.62 -3.45 8.89
CA ASP A 98 -8.24 -2.44 7.90
C ASP A 98 -7.03 -1.64 8.39
N ASP A 99 -7.01 -1.24 9.67
CA ASP A 99 -5.85 -0.57 10.26
C ASP A 99 -4.58 -1.42 10.18
N PHE A 100 -4.69 -2.73 10.46
CA PHE A 100 -3.56 -3.64 10.35
C PHE A 100 -3.06 -3.76 8.91
N LEU A 101 -3.95 -3.78 7.92
CA LEU A 101 -3.57 -3.75 6.50
C LEU A 101 -2.91 -2.42 6.12
N PHE A 102 -3.48 -1.30 6.56
CA PHE A 102 -2.97 0.05 6.30
C PHE A 102 -1.58 0.25 6.87
N PHE A 103 -1.36 -0.04 8.16
CA PHE A 103 -0.04 0.09 8.76
C PHE A 103 0.92 -1.00 8.29
N GLY A 104 0.45 -2.22 8.05
CA GLY A 104 1.27 -3.31 7.54
C GLY A 104 1.86 -2.98 6.16
N ILE A 105 1.03 -2.51 5.23
CA ILE A 105 1.48 -2.05 3.90
C ILE A 105 2.26 -0.75 4.04
N GLY A 106 1.75 0.21 4.81
CA GLY A 106 2.33 1.54 4.95
C GLY A 106 3.77 1.50 5.46
N LEU A 107 3.97 0.92 6.64
CA LEU A 107 5.26 0.88 7.32
C LEU A 107 6.26 -0.03 6.60
N SER A 108 5.82 -1.17 6.06
CA SER A 108 6.71 -2.05 5.29
C SER A 108 7.16 -1.41 3.98
N GLY A 109 6.26 -0.70 3.27
CA GLY A 109 6.59 0.06 2.07
C GLY A 109 7.60 1.16 2.35
N LEU A 110 7.40 1.95 3.42
CA LEU A 110 8.33 2.99 3.86
C LEU A 110 9.70 2.42 4.26
N ALA A 111 9.72 1.34 5.04
CA ALA A 111 10.97 0.68 5.43
C ALA A 111 11.77 0.20 4.21
N LEU A 112 11.09 -0.39 3.22
CA LEU A 112 11.71 -0.81 1.98
C LEU A 112 12.18 0.36 1.11
N ALA A 113 11.48 1.50 1.13
CA ALA A 113 11.89 2.70 0.41
C ALA A 113 13.21 3.29 0.95
N LEU A 114 13.46 3.13 2.25
CA LEU A 114 14.67 3.59 2.94
C LEU A 114 15.82 2.58 2.89
N THR A 115 15.56 1.34 2.48
CA THR A 115 16.58 0.29 2.44
C THR A 115 17.47 0.46 1.19
N PRO A 116 18.80 0.55 1.35
CA PRO A 116 19.73 0.65 0.22
C PRO A 116 19.58 -0.52 -0.75
N SER A 117 19.63 -0.23 -2.06
CA SER A 117 19.61 -1.25 -3.10
C SER A 117 21.00 -1.84 -3.28
N SER A 118 21.12 -3.15 -3.50
CA SER A 118 22.39 -3.82 -3.85
C SER A 118 22.98 -3.38 -5.20
N ALA A 119 22.23 -2.61 -5.99
CA ALA A 119 22.72 -1.97 -7.21
C ALA A 119 23.35 -0.58 -6.96
N GLU A 120 23.17 -0.01 -5.77
CA GLU A 120 23.82 1.24 -5.38
C GLU A 120 25.13 0.91 -4.63
N PRO A 121 26.23 1.64 -4.90
CA PRO A 121 27.47 1.46 -4.15
C PRO A 121 27.20 1.64 -2.65
N LEU A 122 27.76 0.76 -1.82
CA LEU A 122 27.73 0.98 -0.37
C LEU A 122 28.48 2.28 -0.11
N THR A 123 27.88 3.27 0.56
CA THR A 123 28.57 4.54 0.82
C THR A 123 28.86 4.73 2.31
N THR A 124 30.06 5.24 2.63
CA THR A 124 30.41 5.77 3.95
C THR A 124 31.06 7.14 3.80
N GLY A 125 30.61 8.14 4.56
CA GLY A 125 31.13 9.51 4.45
C GLY A 125 31.04 10.10 3.03
N GLY A 126 30.02 9.71 2.24
CA GLY A 126 29.85 10.14 0.85
C GLY A 126 30.77 9.47 -0.18
N LYS A 127 31.55 8.44 0.21
CA LYS A 127 32.39 7.65 -0.71
C LYS A 127 31.86 6.24 -0.86
N ALA A 128 31.85 5.74 -2.10
CA ALA A 128 31.59 4.33 -2.40
C ALA A 128 32.67 3.42 -1.76
N LEU A 129 32.22 2.30 -1.20
CA LEU A 129 33.01 1.27 -0.50
C LEU A 129 33.35 0.07 -1.38
N ASN A 130 32.73 -0.04 -2.56
CA ASN A 130 32.88 -1.12 -3.53
C ASN A 130 33.41 -0.63 -4.87
#